data_AF-A0A965NY48-F1
#
_entry.id   AF-A0A965NY48-F1
#
_cell.length_a   1.000
_cell.length_b   1.000
_cell.length_c   1.000
_cell.angle_alpha   90.00
_cell.angle_beta   90.00
_cell.angle_gamma   90.00
#
_symmetry.space_group_name_H-M   'P 1'
#
loop_
_entity.id
_entity.type
_entity.pdbx_description
1 polymer ?
#
loop_
_entity_poly.entity_id
_entity_poly.type
_entity_poly.pdbx_seq_one_letter_code
_entity_poly.pdbx_strand_id
1 'polypeptide(L)'
;MHIPSTPRIARRLSRLDGREYGHAQGGRARWRHIECEADFPAPVASRERRCFALAGETARSGIMGREAVTTATYDGRTDEAKVLLESQGVLLRAPFSLTIPRDGIRALAVEGDALTGQGPRGRFELMLGAVEAGKWKAVLEKPLPTLAEKLGLKRGVTVWTAGDIEGAELAEALADVEHAAVEAASLLIVRAVDEEALIAALEASTGSVAPVWIIHGKGKTATFGEAPVRALMRERGFIDTKVSAVSDSLSATRYVKR
;
A
#
# COMPACT_ATOMS: atom_id res chain seq x y z
N MET A 1 3.19 -59.05 11.30
CA MET A 1 4.35 -59.44 12.15
C MET A 1 5.59 -59.03 11.37
N HIS A 2 6.57 -58.24 11.84
CA HIS A 2 6.94 -57.79 13.17
C HIS A 2 7.71 -56.47 12.97
N ILE A 3 7.37 -55.46 13.77
CA ILE A 3 8.17 -54.24 13.99
C ILE A 3 9.29 -54.62 14.99
N PRO A 4 10.48 -54.02 14.92
CA PRO A 4 10.98 -53.28 16.10
C PRO A 4 11.68 -51.97 15.69
N SER A 5 11.40 -50.79 16.25
CA SER A 5 11.52 -50.32 17.65
C SER A 5 12.76 -49.43 17.84
N THR A 6 12.51 -48.13 17.96
CA THR A 6 13.38 -47.13 18.62
C THR A 6 13.68 -47.47 20.10
N PRO A 7 14.78 -46.91 20.65
CA PRO A 7 14.67 -46.08 21.86
C PRO A 7 15.49 -44.78 21.73
N ARG A 8 14.96 -43.58 22.03
CA ARG A 8 14.74 -42.90 23.33
C ARG A 8 16.01 -42.42 24.08
N ILE A 9 16.21 -41.09 24.03
CA ILE A 9 16.44 -40.12 25.15
C ILE A 9 17.60 -40.38 26.13
N ALA A 10 18.52 -39.40 26.27
CA ALA A 10 18.82 -38.74 27.56
C ALA A 10 19.67 -37.46 27.42
N ARG A 11 19.25 -36.44 28.18
CA ARG A 11 19.92 -35.16 28.50
C ARG A 11 21.12 -35.38 29.44
N ARG A 12 22.06 -34.41 29.53
CA ARG A 12 22.19 -33.45 30.67
C ARG A 12 23.60 -32.77 30.77
N LEU A 13 23.56 -31.43 30.69
CA LEU A 13 24.27 -30.34 31.42
C LEU A 13 25.76 -30.39 31.83
N SER A 14 26.34 -29.16 31.79
CA SER A 14 27.39 -28.55 32.67
C SER A 14 28.83 -28.66 32.15
N ARG A 15 29.74 -27.68 32.24
CA ARG A 15 29.86 -26.34 32.87
C ARG A 15 31.13 -25.66 32.27
N LEU A 16 31.09 -24.36 32.00
CA LEU A 16 31.90 -23.26 32.59
C LEU A 16 33.40 -23.16 32.24
N ASP A 17 33.74 -22.10 31.52
CA ASP A 17 34.76 -21.07 31.83
C ASP A 17 34.52 -19.93 30.81
N GLY A 18 34.58 -18.63 31.07
CA GLY A 18 35.17 -17.85 32.15
C GLY A 18 35.89 -16.66 31.50
N ARG A 19 35.65 -15.43 32.01
CA ARG A 19 36.29 -14.12 31.70
C ARG A 19 35.73 -13.31 30.53
N GLU A 20 35.60 -11.99 30.56
CA GLU A 20 35.73 -10.93 31.59
C GLU A 20 35.08 -9.69 30.94
N TYR A 21 34.13 -9.01 31.59
CA TYR A 21 33.65 -7.68 31.18
C TYR A 21 33.98 -6.68 32.28
N GLY A 22 34.92 -5.79 31.97
CA GLY A 22 35.38 -4.70 32.82
C GLY A 22 34.46 -3.47 32.77
N HIS A 23 34.28 -2.89 33.94
CA HIS A 23 33.62 -1.62 34.25
C HIS A 23 34.28 -0.38 33.61
N ALA A 24 33.47 0.62 33.23
CA ALA A 24 33.75 2.06 33.36
C ALA A 24 32.42 2.84 33.15
N GLN A 25 31.66 3.16 34.20
CA GLN A 25 31.59 4.45 34.91
C GLN A 25 31.64 5.74 34.04
N GLY A 26 30.52 6.47 34.04
CA GLY A 26 30.45 7.86 34.50
C GLY A 26 30.82 9.00 33.54
N GLY A 27 29.83 9.78 33.09
CA GLY A 27 30.08 11.05 32.40
C GLY A 27 28.83 11.91 32.26
N ARG A 28 28.49 12.69 33.30
CA ARG A 28 27.48 13.75 33.27
C ARG A 28 28.01 14.93 32.44
N ALA A 29 27.32 15.29 31.35
CA ALA A 29 27.60 16.52 30.62
C ALA A 29 26.88 17.70 31.29
N ARG A 30 27.68 18.64 31.81
CA ARG A 30 27.28 19.97 32.28
C ARG A 30 26.88 20.84 31.09
N TRP A 31 25.70 21.43 31.14
CA TRP A 31 25.37 22.63 30.37
C TRP A 31 25.96 23.85 31.09
N ARG A 32 26.91 24.54 30.45
CA ARG A 32 27.38 25.85 30.92
C ARG A 32 26.57 26.94 30.23
N HIS A 33 26.01 27.82 31.05
CA HIS A 33 25.64 29.19 30.73
C HIS A 33 26.80 29.89 29.99
N ILE A 34 26.51 30.53 28.87
CA ILE A 34 27.25 31.70 28.39
C ILE A 34 26.22 32.79 28.20
N GLU A 35 26.30 33.78 29.09
CA GLU A 35 25.71 35.10 28.92
C GLU A 35 26.51 35.84 27.84
N CYS A 36 25.81 36.44 26.88
CA CYS A 36 26.33 37.56 26.11
C CYS A 36 25.19 38.54 25.91
N GLU A 37 25.20 39.57 26.74
CA GLU A 37 24.35 40.75 26.72
C GLU A 37 25.10 41.85 25.94
N ALA A 38 24.46 42.43 24.92
CA ALA A 38 24.75 43.76 24.40
C ALA A 38 23.58 44.24 23.52
N ASP A 39 22.74 45.06 24.14
CA ASP A 39 22.05 46.28 23.68
C ASP A 39 21.87 46.59 22.17
N PHE A 40 20.68 47.16 21.90
CA PHE A 40 20.24 48.12 20.85
C PHE A 40 19.04 47.68 19.97
N PRO A 41 18.17 48.63 19.54
CA PRO A 41 16.81 48.77 20.05
C PRO A 41 15.71 48.35 19.05
N ALA A 42 14.47 48.20 19.55
CA ALA A 42 13.27 47.97 18.75
C ALA A 42 12.94 49.16 17.82
N PRO A 43 12.30 48.90 16.67
CA PRO A 43 10.91 49.34 16.55
C PRO A 43 9.95 48.33 15.88
N VAL A 44 8.67 48.56 16.19
CA VAL A 44 7.44 47.90 15.74
C VAL A 44 7.23 47.98 14.22
N ALA A 45 6.88 46.88 13.56
CA ALA A 45 5.72 46.79 12.65
C ALA A 45 5.54 45.39 12.00
N SER A 46 4.30 44.93 12.14
CA SER A 46 3.53 43.92 11.41
C SER A 46 3.95 43.48 9.98
N ARG A 47 3.56 42.22 9.71
CA ARG A 47 3.06 41.61 8.45
C ARG A 47 3.95 40.58 7.74
N GLU A 48 3.25 39.51 7.37
CA GLU A 48 3.51 38.54 6.30
C GLU A 48 4.56 37.44 6.56
N ARG A 49 4.09 36.39 7.25
CA ARG A 49 4.62 35.03 7.11
C ARG A 49 4.37 34.55 5.68
N ARG A 50 5.41 34.53 4.85
CA ARG A 50 5.45 33.72 3.62
C ARG A 50 6.03 32.35 3.97
N CYS A 51 5.16 31.36 4.17
CA CYS A 51 5.58 29.96 4.15
C CYS A 51 5.67 29.51 2.69
N PHE A 52 6.90 29.39 2.20
CA PHE A 52 7.24 28.79 0.91
C PHE A 52 7.03 27.27 1.04
N ALA A 53 6.00 26.73 0.41
CA ALA A 53 5.79 25.28 0.32
C ALA A 53 6.62 24.73 -0.84
N LEU A 54 7.64 23.92 -0.53
CA LEU A 54 8.35 23.10 -1.50
C LEU A 54 7.54 21.82 -1.75
N ALA A 55 6.98 21.72 -2.96
CA ALA A 55 6.32 20.54 -3.48
C ALA A 55 7.35 19.45 -3.80
N GLY A 56 7.24 18.31 -3.11
CA GLY A 56 7.88 17.06 -3.48
C GLY A 56 6.83 16.14 -4.11
N GLU A 57 6.86 16.05 -5.43
CA GLU A 57 5.94 15.29 -6.28
C GLU A 57 6.40 13.82 -6.37
N THR A 58 5.58 12.85 -5.94
CA THR A 58 5.77 11.42 -6.26
C THR A 58 4.46 10.71 -6.60
N ALA A 59 4.39 10.30 -7.88
CA ALA A 59 3.69 9.18 -8.52
C ALA A 59 2.17 8.98 -8.35
N ARG A 60 1.47 9.16 -9.48
CA ARG A 60 0.01 9.09 -9.70
C ARG A 60 -0.45 7.68 -10.11
N SER A 61 -1.40 7.09 -9.37
CA SER A 61 -2.15 5.89 -9.80
C SER A 61 -3.64 6.20 -9.98
N GLY A 62 -4.08 6.35 -11.24
CA GLY A 62 -5.37 5.93 -11.82
C GLY A 62 -6.74 6.42 -11.30
N ILE A 63 -6.89 6.73 -10.01
CA ILE A 63 -8.07 7.42 -9.44
C ILE A 63 -7.42 8.47 -8.55
N MET A 64 -7.31 9.72 -9.02
CA MET A 64 -6.53 10.74 -8.30
C MET A 64 -6.99 10.79 -6.84
N GLY A 65 -6.12 10.35 -5.93
CA GLY A 65 -6.30 10.54 -4.49
C GLY A 65 -6.50 12.03 -4.26
N ARG A 66 -7.59 12.38 -3.59
CA ARG A 66 -7.89 13.80 -3.31
C ARG A 66 -7.27 14.13 -1.98
N GLU A 67 -6.57 15.25 -1.91
CA GLU A 67 -5.96 15.72 -0.67
C GLU A 67 -6.37 17.17 -0.39
N ALA A 68 -6.60 17.47 0.88
CA ALA A 68 -6.94 18.80 1.35
C ALA A 68 -6.35 19.01 2.74
N VAL A 69 -5.98 20.26 3.05
CA VAL A 69 -5.73 20.69 4.43
C VAL A 69 -6.98 21.42 4.88
N THR A 70 -7.59 20.94 5.96
CA THR A 70 -8.89 21.44 6.42
C THR A 70 -9.08 21.22 7.90
N THR A 71 -9.98 21.99 8.52
CA THR A 71 -10.52 21.65 9.83
C THR A 71 -11.32 20.35 9.72
N ALA A 72 -10.89 19.35 10.48
CA ALA A 72 -11.55 18.07 10.59
C ALA A 72 -12.03 17.86 12.02
N THR A 73 -13.24 17.35 12.17
CA THR A 73 -13.79 16.86 13.43
C THR A 73 -14.01 15.36 13.33
N TYR A 74 -13.41 14.57 14.22
CA TYR A 74 -13.64 13.13 14.31
C TYR A 74 -13.16 12.60 15.67
N ASP A 75 -13.82 11.55 16.19
CA ASP A 75 -13.48 10.94 17.49
C ASP A 75 -13.50 11.97 18.66
N GLY A 76 -14.46 12.90 18.62
CA GLY A 76 -14.60 13.99 19.58
C GLY A 76 -13.50 15.06 19.53
N ARG A 77 -12.58 14.99 18.56
CA ARG A 77 -11.49 15.94 18.38
C ARG A 77 -11.73 16.82 17.16
N THR A 78 -11.36 18.10 17.25
CA THR A 78 -11.38 19.04 16.13
C THR A 78 -10.01 19.67 15.99
N ASP A 79 -9.42 19.60 14.79
CA ASP A 79 -8.10 20.17 14.51
C ASP A 79 -7.92 20.40 13.01
N GLU A 80 -6.91 21.19 12.62
CA GLU A 80 -6.50 21.29 11.22
C GLU A 80 -5.70 20.03 10.86
N ALA A 81 -6.13 19.33 9.82
CA ALA A 81 -5.50 18.10 9.39
C ALA A 81 -5.30 18.06 7.88
N LYS A 82 -4.25 17.33 7.47
CA LYS A 82 -4.14 16.87 6.10
C LYS A 82 -5.05 15.66 5.93
N VAL A 83 -6.09 15.81 5.14
CA VAL A 83 -7.07 14.78 4.83
C VAL A 83 -6.78 14.23 3.44
N LEU A 84 -6.71 12.91 3.31
CA LEU A 84 -6.50 12.21 2.04
C LEU A 84 -7.64 11.23 1.80
N LEU A 85 -8.22 11.29 0.61
CA LEU A 85 -9.19 10.33 0.12
C LEU A 85 -8.46 9.25 -0.68
N GLU A 86 -8.47 8.03 -0.15
CA GLU A 86 -7.87 6.84 -0.74
C GLU A 86 -8.94 5.77 -1.02
N SER A 87 -8.54 4.71 -1.73
CA SER A 87 -9.42 3.56 -1.98
C SER A 87 -9.98 2.93 -0.68
N GLN A 88 -9.17 2.89 0.37
CA GLN A 88 -9.53 2.30 1.67
C GLN A 88 -10.38 3.21 2.56
N GLY A 89 -10.55 4.49 2.19
CA GLY A 89 -11.34 5.46 2.96
C GLY A 89 -10.65 6.80 3.10
N VAL A 90 -10.99 7.51 4.18
CA VAL A 90 -10.49 8.86 4.45
C VAL A 90 -9.41 8.80 5.52
N LEU A 91 -8.22 9.27 5.18
CA LEU A 91 -7.05 9.29 6.04
C LEU A 91 -6.89 10.69 6.63
N LEU A 92 -6.98 10.80 7.95
CA LEU A 92 -6.71 12.04 8.67
C LEU A 92 -5.28 11.96 9.20
N ARG A 93 -4.37 12.70 8.56
CA ARG A 93 -2.97 12.80 8.97
C ARG A 93 -2.78 14.05 9.81
N ALA A 94 -1.80 13.97 10.71
CA ALA A 94 -1.34 14.98 11.67
C ALA A 94 -2.34 16.12 11.98
N PRO A 95 -2.92 16.21 13.20
CA PRO A 95 -2.52 15.53 14.44
C PRO A 95 -3.37 14.29 14.80
N PHE A 96 -4.32 13.87 13.97
CA PHE A 96 -5.19 12.73 14.26
C PHE A 96 -4.46 11.39 14.17
N SER A 97 -3.70 11.17 13.08
CA SER A 97 -3.16 9.85 12.70
C SER A 97 -4.23 8.75 12.69
N LEU A 98 -5.40 9.08 12.13
CA LEU A 98 -6.56 8.19 12.06
C LEU A 98 -6.91 7.86 10.61
N THR A 99 -7.66 6.77 10.44
CA THR A 99 -8.30 6.38 9.19
C THR A 99 -9.78 6.12 9.47
N ILE A 100 -10.65 6.71 8.66
CA ILE A 100 -12.07 6.38 8.57
C ILE A 100 -12.20 5.36 7.43
N PRO A 101 -12.35 4.06 7.74
CA PRO A 101 -12.37 3.04 6.72
C PRO A 101 -13.66 3.14 5.89
N ARG A 102 -13.54 2.96 4.58
CA ARG A 102 -14.62 3.19 3.62
C ARG A 102 -15.84 2.32 3.88
N ASP A 103 -15.62 1.06 4.23
CA ASP A 103 -16.64 0.09 4.59
C ASP A 103 -17.39 0.45 5.89
N GLY A 104 -16.84 1.33 6.72
CA GLY A 104 -17.44 1.86 7.94
C GLY A 104 -18.16 3.21 7.76
N ILE A 105 -18.09 3.84 6.58
CA ILE A 105 -18.73 5.13 6.33
C ILE A 105 -20.22 4.95 6.05
N ARG A 106 -21.08 5.65 6.78
CA ARG A 106 -22.55 5.67 6.60
C ARG A 106 -23.06 7.11 6.64
N ALA A 107 -24.30 7.32 6.17
CA ALA A 107 -24.99 8.62 6.21
C ALA A 107 -24.15 9.79 5.65
N LEU A 108 -23.47 9.56 4.52
CA LEU A 108 -22.58 10.54 3.91
C LEU A 108 -23.38 11.70 3.28
N ALA A 109 -23.10 12.93 3.68
CA ALA A 109 -23.81 14.13 3.21
C ALA A 109 -22.85 15.31 3.02
N VAL A 110 -23.33 16.31 2.26
CA VAL A 110 -22.68 17.64 2.20
C VAL A 110 -23.59 18.61 2.94
N GLU A 111 -23.08 19.20 4.02
CA GLU A 111 -23.80 20.16 4.86
C GLU A 111 -23.05 21.50 4.81
N GLY A 112 -23.55 22.46 4.03
CA GLY A 112 -22.84 23.71 3.76
C GLY A 112 -21.49 23.45 3.09
N ASP A 113 -20.40 23.83 3.77
CA ASP A 113 -19.03 23.60 3.31
C ASP A 113 -18.40 22.28 3.83
N ALA A 114 -19.20 21.48 4.52
CA ALA A 114 -18.75 20.27 5.18
C ALA A 114 -19.07 19.00 4.38
N LEU A 115 -18.13 18.07 4.33
CA LEU A 115 -18.44 16.65 4.12
C LEU A 115 -18.68 16.00 5.49
N THR A 116 -19.87 15.47 5.71
CA THR A 116 -20.29 14.85 6.98
C THR A 116 -20.64 13.38 6.79
N GLY A 117 -20.49 12.59 7.85
CA GLY A 117 -20.93 11.20 7.85
C GLY A 117 -20.69 10.51 9.18
N GLN A 118 -21.07 9.24 9.26
CA GLN A 118 -20.80 8.38 10.39
C GLN A 118 -19.66 7.43 10.04
N GLY A 119 -18.62 7.42 10.87
CA GLY A 119 -17.55 6.43 10.83
C GLY A 119 -17.59 5.50 12.06
N PRO A 120 -16.69 4.51 12.14
CA PRO A 120 -16.64 3.58 13.27
C PRO A 120 -16.44 4.23 14.64
N ARG A 121 -15.87 5.44 14.70
CA ARG A 121 -15.65 6.20 15.94
C ARG A 121 -16.59 7.40 16.12
N GLY A 122 -17.72 7.39 15.40
CA GLY A 122 -18.75 8.42 15.49
C GLY A 122 -18.80 9.34 14.27
N ARG A 123 -19.50 10.47 14.43
CA ARG A 123 -19.68 11.45 13.36
C ARG A 123 -18.34 12.10 12.99
N PHE A 124 -18.08 12.22 11.70
CA PHE A 124 -17.00 13.04 11.18
C PHE A 124 -17.54 14.24 10.41
N GLU A 125 -16.75 15.30 10.38
CA GLU A 125 -17.01 16.54 9.65
C GLU A 125 -15.70 17.08 9.07
N LEU A 126 -15.67 17.39 7.77
CA LEU A 126 -14.48 17.84 7.05
C LEU A 126 -14.82 19.11 6.27
N MET A 127 -14.20 20.25 6.62
CA MET A 127 -14.47 21.56 6.02
C MET A 127 -13.80 21.73 4.64
N LEU A 128 -14.19 20.91 3.66
CA LEU A 128 -13.56 20.87 2.33
C LEU A 128 -14.02 22.02 1.40
N GLY A 129 -15.11 22.69 1.76
CA GLY A 129 -15.87 23.57 0.86
C GLY A 129 -16.87 22.76 0.03
N ALA A 130 -18.05 23.33 -0.23
CA ALA A 130 -19.19 22.62 -0.83
C ALA A 130 -18.85 21.85 -2.13
N VAL A 131 -18.03 22.45 -3.00
CA VAL A 131 -17.65 21.86 -4.29
C VAL A 131 -16.75 20.64 -4.12
N GLU A 132 -15.69 20.73 -3.31
CA GLU A 132 -14.81 19.58 -3.07
C GLU A 132 -15.52 18.52 -2.22
N ALA A 133 -16.32 18.90 -1.22
CA ALA A 133 -17.15 17.98 -0.45
C ALA A 133 -18.06 17.14 -1.37
N GLY A 134 -18.71 17.78 -2.36
CA GLY A 134 -19.51 17.08 -3.38
C GLY A 134 -18.71 16.07 -4.21
N LYS A 135 -17.50 16.44 -4.64
CA LYS A 135 -16.61 15.52 -5.40
C LYS A 135 -16.15 14.34 -4.54
N TRP A 136 -15.81 14.58 -3.29
CA TRP A 136 -15.39 13.53 -2.35
C TRP A 136 -16.56 12.59 -2.03
N LYS A 137 -17.76 13.13 -1.81
CA LYS A 137 -18.99 12.35 -1.64
C LYS A 137 -19.22 11.41 -2.82
N ALA A 138 -19.20 11.93 -4.04
CA ALA A 138 -19.40 11.12 -5.25
C ALA A 138 -18.34 10.00 -5.39
N VAL A 139 -17.09 10.29 -5.02
CA VAL A 139 -16.02 9.27 -5.03
C VAL A 139 -16.26 8.21 -3.96
N LEU A 140 -16.70 8.57 -2.76
CA LEU A 140 -16.96 7.64 -1.65
C LEU A 140 -18.20 6.76 -1.86
N GLU A 141 -19.22 7.28 -2.53
CA GLU A 141 -20.45 6.54 -2.86
C GLU A 141 -20.26 5.55 -4.02
N LYS A 142 -19.34 5.85 -4.94
CA LYS A 142 -19.04 4.94 -6.05
C LYS A 142 -18.51 3.61 -5.51
N PRO A 143 -19.05 2.45 -5.92
CA PRO A 143 -18.46 1.16 -5.57
C PRO A 143 -16.99 1.09 -6.00
N LEU A 144 -16.15 0.46 -5.18
CA LEU A 144 -14.76 0.21 -5.56
C LEU A 144 -14.72 -0.75 -6.75
N PRO A 145 -13.80 -0.54 -7.71
CA PRO A 145 -13.67 -1.45 -8.82
C PRO A 145 -13.28 -2.83 -8.34
N THR A 146 -13.86 -3.86 -8.96
CA THR A 146 -13.57 -5.26 -8.63
C THR A 146 -12.14 -5.64 -9.06
N LEU A 147 -11.61 -6.76 -8.56
CA LEU A 147 -10.30 -7.24 -9.02
C LEU A 147 -10.31 -7.55 -10.52
N ALA A 148 -11.38 -8.16 -11.03
CA ALA A 148 -11.57 -8.40 -12.45
C ALA A 148 -11.48 -7.10 -13.28
N GLU A 149 -12.17 -6.04 -12.85
CA GLU A 149 -12.12 -4.74 -13.53
C GLU A 149 -10.72 -4.12 -13.50
N LYS A 150 -10.01 -4.22 -12.37
CA LYS A 150 -8.63 -3.73 -12.21
C LYS A 150 -7.65 -4.45 -13.15
N LEU A 151 -7.79 -5.78 -13.27
CA LEU A 151 -6.96 -6.61 -14.14
C LEU A 151 -7.38 -6.52 -15.62
N GLY A 152 -8.52 -5.89 -15.92
CA GLY A 152 -9.04 -5.74 -17.28
C GLY A 152 -9.74 -6.99 -17.80
N LEU A 153 -10.23 -7.85 -16.90
CA LEU A 153 -11.01 -9.05 -17.21
C LEU A 153 -12.44 -8.64 -17.56
N LYS A 154 -12.64 -8.32 -18.84
CA LYS A 154 -13.95 -7.95 -19.40
C LYS A 154 -14.49 -9.10 -20.23
N ARG A 155 -15.80 -9.08 -20.51
CA ARG A 155 -16.41 -10.04 -21.45
C ARG A 155 -15.68 -10.02 -22.79
N GLY A 156 -15.33 -11.20 -23.30
CA GLY A 156 -14.60 -11.39 -24.55
C GLY A 156 -13.07 -11.40 -24.41
N VAL A 157 -12.53 -11.21 -23.20
CA VAL A 157 -11.11 -11.48 -22.93
C VAL A 157 -10.93 -12.96 -22.65
N THR A 158 -10.08 -13.61 -23.43
CA THR A 158 -9.58 -14.96 -23.14
C THR A 158 -8.28 -14.89 -22.34
N VAL A 159 -8.15 -15.73 -21.33
CA VAL A 159 -6.98 -15.76 -20.43
C VAL A 159 -6.25 -17.08 -20.49
N TRP A 160 -4.93 -17.01 -20.36
CA TRP A 160 -4.11 -18.15 -19.98
C TRP A 160 -3.47 -17.87 -18.63
N THR A 161 -3.42 -18.89 -17.79
CA THR A 161 -3.01 -18.77 -16.39
C THR A 161 -1.87 -19.73 -16.05
N ALA A 162 -0.92 -19.28 -15.24
CA ALA A 162 0.15 -20.13 -14.70
C ALA A 162 0.44 -19.84 -13.22
N GLY A 163 0.87 -20.87 -12.50
CA GLY A 163 1.05 -20.85 -11.05
C GLY A 163 -0.24 -21.13 -10.30
N ASP A 164 -0.18 -21.05 -8.97
CA ASP A 164 -1.32 -21.34 -8.09
C ASP A 164 -2.33 -20.18 -8.10
N ILE A 165 -3.45 -20.33 -8.81
CA ILE A 165 -4.49 -19.30 -8.91
C ILE A 165 -5.64 -19.56 -7.91
N GLU A 166 -5.48 -20.48 -6.96
CA GLU A 166 -6.54 -20.92 -6.05
C GLU A 166 -6.86 -19.93 -4.92
N GLY A 167 -6.12 -18.82 -4.82
CA GLY A 167 -6.43 -17.74 -3.88
C GLY A 167 -7.83 -17.18 -4.15
N ALA A 168 -8.65 -17.05 -3.10
CA ALA A 168 -10.07 -16.70 -3.20
C ALA A 168 -10.32 -15.47 -4.09
N GLU A 169 -9.51 -14.42 -3.96
CA GLU A 169 -9.67 -13.17 -4.72
C GLU A 169 -9.39 -13.37 -6.22
N LEU A 170 -8.38 -14.18 -6.57
CA LEU A 170 -8.03 -14.45 -7.96
C LEU A 170 -9.01 -15.43 -8.61
N ALA A 171 -9.40 -16.47 -7.88
CA ALA A 171 -10.41 -17.43 -8.32
C ALA A 171 -11.74 -16.73 -8.60
N GLU A 172 -12.20 -15.84 -7.71
CA GLU A 172 -13.39 -15.03 -7.91
C GLU A 172 -13.25 -14.11 -9.14
N ALA A 173 -12.11 -13.44 -9.31
CA ALA A 173 -11.87 -12.57 -10.45
C ALA A 173 -11.86 -13.29 -11.80
N LEU A 174 -11.58 -14.60 -11.81
CA LEU A 174 -11.46 -15.41 -13.02
C LEU A 174 -12.66 -16.31 -13.28
N ALA A 175 -13.61 -16.42 -12.34
CA ALA A 175 -14.72 -17.37 -12.41
C ALA A 175 -15.55 -17.27 -13.70
N ASP A 176 -15.74 -16.05 -14.22
CA ASP A 176 -16.55 -15.76 -15.41
C ASP A 176 -15.71 -15.46 -16.67
N VAL A 177 -14.41 -15.76 -16.64
CA VAL A 177 -13.48 -15.45 -17.73
C VAL A 177 -13.18 -16.71 -18.53
N GLU A 178 -13.14 -16.59 -19.86
CA GLU A 178 -12.85 -17.73 -20.73
C GLU A 178 -11.36 -18.08 -20.69
N HIS A 179 -11.05 -19.33 -20.32
CA HIS A 179 -9.68 -19.84 -20.34
C HIS A 179 -9.35 -20.43 -21.72
N ALA A 180 -8.18 -20.08 -22.26
CA ALA A 180 -7.71 -20.54 -23.56
C ALA A 180 -6.27 -21.04 -23.51
N ALA A 181 -5.86 -21.75 -24.57
CA ALA A 181 -4.45 -22.03 -24.81
C ALA A 181 -3.65 -20.73 -24.97
N VAL A 182 -2.35 -20.79 -24.72
CA VAL A 182 -1.49 -19.60 -24.62
C VAL A 182 -1.43 -18.80 -25.94
N GLU A 183 -1.61 -19.47 -27.07
CA GLU A 183 -1.63 -18.89 -28.41
C GLU A 183 -2.93 -18.14 -28.73
N ALA A 184 -4.02 -18.53 -28.07
CA ALA A 184 -5.36 -17.95 -28.24
C ALA A 184 -5.73 -16.97 -27.12
N ALA A 185 -4.91 -16.89 -26.07
CA ALA A 185 -5.13 -15.99 -24.94
C ALA A 185 -4.82 -14.54 -25.31
N SER A 186 -5.79 -13.67 -25.06
CA SER A 186 -5.63 -12.21 -25.21
C SER A 186 -4.94 -11.54 -24.01
N LEU A 187 -4.84 -12.26 -22.88
CA LEU A 187 -4.19 -11.81 -21.65
C LEU A 187 -3.59 -12.99 -20.89
N LEU A 188 -2.38 -12.81 -20.36
CA LEU A 188 -1.70 -13.81 -19.55
C LEU A 188 -1.77 -13.40 -18.07
N ILE A 189 -2.00 -14.35 -17.16
CA ILE A 189 -1.98 -14.12 -15.71
C ILE A 189 -1.08 -15.16 -15.06
N VAL A 190 0.00 -14.71 -14.43
CA VAL A 190 0.99 -15.57 -13.82
C VAL A 190 1.10 -15.23 -12.34
N ARG A 191 0.93 -16.22 -11.46
CA ARG A 191 1.33 -16.08 -10.06
C ARG A 191 2.74 -16.62 -9.87
N ALA A 192 3.65 -15.72 -9.56
CA ALA A 192 5.04 -16.02 -9.28
C ALA A 192 5.29 -16.01 -7.76
N VAL A 193 5.54 -17.19 -7.19
CA VAL A 193 5.91 -17.36 -5.78
C VAL A 193 7.42 -17.25 -5.56
N ASP A 194 8.20 -17.49 -6.60
CA ASP A 194 9.64 -17.38 -6.68
C ASP A 194 10.09 -17.13 -8.13
N GLU A 195 11.41 -17.02 -8.33
CA GLU A 195 12.02 -16.76 -9.64
C GLU A 195 11.85 -17.93 -10.60
N GLU A 196 11.97 -19.17 -10.12
CA GLU A 196 11.85 -20.39 -10.93
C GLU A 196 10.45 -20.52 -11.54
N ALA A 197 9.41 -20.31 -10.74
CA ALA A 197 8.03 -20.33 -11.19
C ALA A 197 7.75 -19.24 -12.25
N LEU A 198 8.34 -18.06 -12.09
CA LEU A 198 8.21 -16.98 -13.08
C LEU A 198 8.93 -17.34 -14.40
N ILE A 199 10.15 -17.88 -14.32
CA ILE A 199 10.91 -18.33 -15.48
C ILE A 199 10.13 -19.40 -16.25
N ALA A 200 9.64 -20.43 -15.56
CA ALA A 200 8.88 -21.52 -16.15
C ALA A 200 7.60 -21.02 -16.84
N ALA A 201 6.87 -20.09 -16.23
CA ALA A 201 5.66 -19.50 -16.82
C ALA A 201 5.97 -18.67 -18.08
N LEU A 202 7.07 -17.92 -18.07
CA LEU A 202 7.50 -17.14 -19.23
C LEU A 202 7.99 -18.03 -20.37
N GLU A 203 8.62 -19.16 -20.06
CA GLU A 203 9.00 -20.17 -21.05
C GLU A 203 7.77 -20.86 -21.65
N ALA A 204 6.78 -21.23 -20.83
CA ALA A 204 5.52 -21.81 -21.28
C ALA A 204 4.68 -20.85 -22.14
N SER A 205 4.92 -19.54 -22.04
CA SER A 205 4.26 -18.50 -22.84
C SER A 205 5.15 -17.92 -23.94
N THR A 206 6.26 -18.61 -24.26
CA THR A 206 7.16 -18.21 -25.35
C THR A 206 6.40 -18.13 -26.67
N GLY A 207 6.51 -16.98 -27.35
CA GLY A 207 5.84 -16.72 -28.61
C GLY A 207 4.55 -15.91 -28.48
N SER A 208 3.98 -15.82 -27.27
CA SER A 208 2.87 -14.89 -27.03
C SER A 208 3.35 -13.44 -27.01
N VAL A 209 2.54 -12.56 -27.60
CA VAL A 209 2.69 -11.09 -27.53
C VAL A 209 1.61 -10.45 -26.66
N ALA A 210 0.75 -11.27 -26.05
CA ALA A 210 -0.30 -10.79 -25.16
C ALA A 210 0.32 -10.11 -23.93
N PRO A 211 -0.33 -9.06 -23.40
CA PRO A 211 0.05 -8.49 -22.11
C PRO A 211 0.01 -9.55 -21.01
N VAL A 212 0.91 -9.44 -20.03
CA VAL A 212 0.98 -10.38 -18.91
C VAL A 212 0.84 -9.64 -17.58
N TRP A 213 -0.05 -10.12 -16.71
CA TRP A 213 -0.07 -9.75 -15.30
C TRP A 213 0.80 -10.73 -14.51
N ILE A 214 1.80 -10.21 -13.81
CA ILE A 214 2.59 -10.97 -12.85
C ILE A 214 2.11 -10.63 -11.45
N ILE A 215 1.55 -11.62 -10.76
CA ILE A 215 1.13 -11.54 -9.37
C ILE A 215 2.29 -12.02 -8.48
N HIS A 216 2.67 -11.18 -7.53
CA HIS A 216 3.82 -11.40 -6.65
C HIS A 216 3.51 -10.92 -5.23
N GLY A 217 4.38 -11.29 -4.29
CA GLY A 217 4.27 -10.84 -2.90
C GLY A 217 4.37 -9.31 -2.77
N LYS A 218 3.64 -8.77 -1.80
CA LYS A 218 3.56 -7.34 -1.49
C LYS A 218 4.29 -7.03 -0.18
N GLY A 219 5.00 -5.91 -0.17
CA GLY A 219 5.67 -5.38 1.02
C GLY A 219 7.04 -6.01 1.30
N LYS A 220 7.68 -5.56 2.37
CA LYS A 220 9.08 -5.91 2.72
C LYS A 220 9.26 -7.35 3.20
N THR A 221 8.18 -8.01 3.60
CA THR A 221 8.19 -9.39 4.12
C THR A 221 7.93 -10.42 3.02
N ALA A 222 7.70 -9.98 1.78
CA ALA A 222 7.50 -10.89 0.66
C ALA A 222 8.82 -11.60 0.32
N THR A 223 8.79 -12.94 0.30
CA THR A 223 9.92 -13.77 -0.14
C THR A 223 10.30 -13.46 -1.59
N PHE A 224 9.30 -13.26 -2.45
CA PHE A 224 9.47 -12.85 -3.83
C PHE A 224 8.53 -11.68 -4.15
N GLY A 225 9.12 -10.50 -4.31
CA GLY A 225 8.41 -9.22 -4.43
C GLY A 225 8.67 -8.49 -5.75
N GLU A 226 8.31 -7.21 -5.79
CA GLU A 226 8.33 -6.39 -7.01
C GLU A 226 9.72 -6.23 -7.64
N ALA A 227 10.77 -6.06 -6.83
CA ALA A 227 12.12 -5.80 -7.31
C ALA A 227 12.70 -6.94 -8.17
N PRO A 228 12.76 -8.21 -7.71
CA PRO A 228 13.24 -9.31 -8.53
C PRO A 228 12.35 -9.59 -9.74
N VAL A 229 11.02 -9.46 -9.62
CA VAL A 229 10.08 -9.58 -10.75
C VAL A 229 10.43 -8.56 -11.84
N ARG A 230 10.59 -7.29 -11.46
CA ARG A 230 10.88 -6.23 -12.41
C ARG A 230 12.26 -6.39 -13.06
N ALA A 231 13.26 -6.86 -12.33
CA ALA A 231 14.59 -7.15 -12.88
C ALA A 231 14.49 -8.22 -13.99
N LEU A 232 13.91 -9.38 -13.67
CA LEU A 232 13.77 -10.48 -14.61
C LEU A 232 12.91 -10.11 -15.84
N MET A 233 11.80 -9.40 -15.63
CA MET A 233 10.92 -8.98 -16.74
C MET A 233 11.64 -8.01 -17.69
N ARG A 234 12.44 -7.07 -17.16
CA ARG A 234 13.22 -6.13 -17.98
C ARG A 234 14.32 -6.81 -18.78
N GLU A 235 15.02 -7.78 -18.18
CA GLU A 235 16.02 -8.60 -18.88
C GLU A 235 15.42 -9.34 -20.07
N ARG A 236 14.14 -9.72 -19.98
CA ARG A 236 13.38 -10.36 -21.06
C ARG A 236 12.66 -9.37 -21.99
N GLY A 237 12.97 -8.08 -21.91
CA GLY A 237 12.45 -7.06 -22.84
C GLY A 237 11.03 -6.60 -22.56
N PHE A 238 10.50 -6.83 -21.36
CA PHE A 238 9.19 -6.33 -20.97
C PHE A 238 9.28 -4.97 -20.27
N ILE A 239 8.19 -4.19 -20.40
CA ILE A 239 8.00 -2.93 -19.68
C ILE A 239 6.72 -2.99 -18.85
N ASP A 240 6.79 -2.52 -17.60
CA ASP A 240 5.63 -2.40 -16.74
C ASP A 240 4.75 -1.21 -17.17
N THR A 241 3.43 -1.45 -17.22
CA THR A 241 2.44 -0.46 -17.68
C THR A 241 1.42 -0.10 -16.60
N LYS A 242 1.13 -1.03 -15.67
CA LYS A 242 0.17 -0.86 -14.59
C LYS A 242 0.56 -1.69 -13.38
N VAL A 243 0.13 -1.25 -12.20
CA VAL A 243 0.21 -2.01 -10.95
C VAL A 243 -1.17 -1.98 -10.29
N SER A 244 -1.58 -3.10 -9.70
CA SER A 244 -2.83 -3.22 -8.96
C SER A 244 -2.61 -4.03 -7.68
N ALA A 245 -3.27 -3.63 -6.59
CA ALA A 245 -3.38 -4.48 -5.41
C ALA A 245 -4.33 -5.64 -5.68
N VAL A 246 -3.91 -6.86 -5.34
CA VAL A 246 -4.72 -8.09 -5.41
C VAL A 246 -5.33 -8.34 -4.04
N SER A 247 -4.48 -8.39 -3.01
CA SER A 247 -4.86 -8.56 -1.60
C SER A 247 -3.92 -7.75 -0.70
N ASP A 248 -4.00 -7.98 0.61
CA ASP A 248 -3.07 -7.37 1.58
C ASP A 248 -1.63 -7.87 1.40
N SER A 249 -1.47 -9.12 0.95
CA SER A 249 -0.17 -9.78 0.75
C SER A 249 0.27 -9.89 -0.71
N LEU A 250 -0.59 -9.56 -1.67
CA LEU A 250 -0.30 -9.70 -3.11
C LEU A 250 -0.53 -8.41 -3.90
N SER A 251 0.37 -8.19 -4.86
CA SER A 251 0.27 -7.16 -5.89
C SER A 251 0.38 -7.81 -7.27
N ALA A 252 -0.26 -7.22 -8.27
CA ALA A 252 -0.12 -7.59 -9.67
C ALA A 252 0.51 -6.44 -10.45
N THR A 253 1.49 -6.75 -11.28
CA THR A 253 2.12 -5.79 -12.20
C THR A 253 1.91 -6.24 -13.64
N ARG A 254 1.38 -5.37 -14.49
CA ARG A 254 1.11 -5.63 -15.90
C ARG A 254 2.30 -5.26 -16.75
N TYR A 255 2.76 -6.20 -17.54
CA TYR A 255 3.85 -6.06 -18.48
C TYR A 255 3.38 -6.22 -19.92
N VAL A 256 4.05 -5.52 -20.83
CA VAL A 256 3.92 -5.71 -22.28
C VAL A 256 5.31 -5.90 -22.86
N LYS A 257 5.42 -6.73 -23.91
CA LYS A 257 6.69 -6.95 -24.61
C LYS A 257 7.01 -5.73 -25.47
N ARG A 258 8.26 -5.28 -25.44
CA ARG A 258 8.74 -4.17 -26.27
C ARG A 258 9.00 -4.61 -27.70
#